data_AF-A0A0F8Y6R0-F1
#
_entry.id   AF-A0A0F8Y6R0-F1
#
_cell.length_a   1.000
_cell.length_b   1.000
_cell.length_c   1.000
_cell.angle_alpha   90.00
_cell.angle_beta   90.00
_cell.angle_gamma   90.00
#
_symmetry.space_group_name_H-M   'P 1'
#
loop_
_entity.id
_entity.type
_entity.pdbx_description
1 polymer ?
#
loop_
_entity_poly.entity_id
_entity_poly.type
_entity_poly.pdbx_seq_one_letter_code
_entity_poly.pdbx_strand_id
1 'polypeptide(L)'
;MQHSTNGDGSTGVFYELFSVGTAANIDNRELLQMGWLASGTTYVVRTLEGGTGTQRPLLLSADASLTQLVLQTDGDVSIANLLDVCGGITVTDSALHVDGTITTNSEVFVGPTSDMLALLNITGNTANIGDRHEGLWMRSKVGAWIVQLNVRGPRLEIGGGASLDATPAMSVNYNTGRVGIGTTTPDYILDIDAGEIGDNNYDGLRIVDTG
;
A
#
# COMPACT_ATOMS: atom_id res chain seq x y z
N MET A 1 -30.28 -29.40 27.98
CA MET A 1 -29.05 -28.59 27.89
C MET A 1 -27.91 -29.56 28.20
N GLN A 2 -27.16 -29.99 27.18
CA GLN A 2 -25.97 -30.82 27.41
C GLN A 2 -24.91 -29.89 28.00
N HIS A 3 -24.24 -30.31 29.06
CA HIS A 3 -23.12 -29.58 29.66
C HIS A 3 -21.97 -30.55 29.80
N SER A 4 -20.80 -30.16 29.29
CA SER A 4 -19.54 -30.86 29.55
C SER A 4 -19.07 -30.57 30.97
N THR A 5 -18.74 -31.61 31.73
CA THR A 5 -18.41 -31.52 33.16
C THR A 5 -16.91 -31.29 33.45
N ASN A 6 -16.06 -31.15 32.44
CA ASN A 6 -14.59 -31.12 32.54
C ASN A 6 -13.97 -29.72 32.40
N GLY A 7 -14.60 -28.67 32.96
CA GLY A 7 -14.15 -27.27 32.89
C GLY A 7 -12.89 -26.92 33.69
N ASP A 8 -11.95 -27.85 33.88
CA ASP A 8 -10.70 -27.65 34.62
C ASP A 8 -9.57 -27.04 33.78
N GLY A 9 -9.83 -26.81 32.49
CA GLY A 9 -8.88 -26.22 31.54
C GLY A 9 -7.74 -27.16 31.09
N SER A 10 -7.70 -28.40 31.60
CA SER A 10 -6.62 -29.36 31.33
C SER A 10 -6.78 -30.10 30.00
N THR A 11 -8.02 -30.24 29.52
CA THR A 11 -8.34 -30.93 28.27
C THR A 11 -9.31 -30.12 27.42
N GLY A 12 -9.31 -30.39 26.11
CA GLY A 12 -10.26 -29.76 25.19
C GLY A 12 -11.68 -30.27 25.44
N VAL A 13 -12.65 -29.38 25.21
CA VAL A 13 -14.07 -29.67 25.48
C VAL A 13 -14.90 -29.20 24.30
N PHE A 14 -15.51 -30.13 23.57
CA PHE A 14 -16.09 -29.84 22.26
C PHE A 14 -17.47 -30.45 22.05
N TYR A 15 -18.29 -29.73 21.30
CA TYR A 15 -19.40 -30.27 20.53
C TYR A 15 -18.90 -30.58 19.12
N GLU A 16 -19.26 -31.75 18.60
CA GLU A 16 -18.84 -32.23 17.29
C GLU A 16 -20.06 -32.61 16.47
N LEU A 17 -20.18 -32.01 15.28
CA LEU A 17 -21.20 -32.34 14.29
C LEU A 17 -20.53 -33.03 13.11
N PHE A 18 -20.86 -34.30 12.90
CA PHE A 18 -20.31 -35.12 11.82
C PHE A 18 -21.12 -34.91 10.54
N SER A 19 -20.48 -34.38 9.52
CA SER A 19 -21.04 -34.32 8.16
C SER A 19 -20.78 -35.62 7.40
N VAL A 20 -19.64 -36.28 7.68
CA VAL A 20 -19.27 -37.61 7.19
C VAL A 20 -18.56 -38.38 8.32
N GLY A 21 -18.76 -39.69 8.39
CA GLY A 21 -18.18 -40.55 9.43
C GLY A 21 -18.97 -40.55 10.75
N THR A 22 -18.37 -41.07 11.82
CA THR A 22 -18.97 -41.07 13.16
C THR A 22 -17.89 -40.92 14.24
N ALA A 23 -18.29 -40.76 15.50
CA ALA A 23 -17.35 -40.76 16.61
C ALA A 23 -16.54 -42.07 16.72
N ALA A 24 -17.09 -43.19 16.22
CA ALA A 24 -16.43 -44.49 16.24
C ALA A 24 -15.66 -44.83 14.95
N ASN A 25 -16.00 -44.21 13.82
CA ASN A 25 -15.36 -44.43 12.53
C ASN A 25 -14.76 -43.12 12.03
N ILE A 26 -13.43 -43.01 12.18
CA ILE A 26 -12.62 -41.84 11.87
C ILE A 26 -11.87 -41.94 10.54
N ASP A 27 -12.03 -43.05 9.80
CA ASP A 27 -11.26 -43.35 8.59
C ASP A 27 -11.68 -42.48 7.40
N ASN A 28 -12.92 -41.99 7.40
CA ASN A 28 -13.42 -41.02 6.43
C ASN A 28 -14.37 -40.07 7.15
N ARG A 29 -13.82 -39.02 7.77
CA ARG A 29 -14.55 -38.13 8.66
C ARG A 29 -14.44 -36.68 8.24
N GLU A 30 -15.56 -35.98 8.26
CA GLU A 30 -15.66 -34.53 8.08
C GLU A 30 -16.56 -33.97 9.19
N LEU A 31 -16.09 -32.97 9.94
CA LEU A 31 -16.86 -32.46 11.07
C LEU A 31 -16.72 -30.94 11.28
N LEU A 32 -17.74 -30.36 11.90
CA LEU A 32 -17.73 -29.05 12.53
C LEU A 32 -17.54 -29.22 14.04
N GLN A 33 -16.55 -28.55 14.61
CA GLN A 33 -16.22 -28.57 16.03
C GLN A 33 -16.43 -27.19 16.66
N MET A 34 -17.03 -27.16 17.85
CA MET A 34 -17.25 -25.93 18.63
C MET A 34 -16.89 -26.18 20.10
N GLY A 35 -15.98 -25.40 20.68
CA GLY A 35 -15.63 -25.57 22.09
C GLY A 35 -14.29 -24.98 22.53
N TRP A 36 -13.83 -25.38 23.72
CA TRP A 36 -12.58 -24.90 24.33
C TRP A 36 -11.39 -25.77 23.90
N LEU A 37 -10.35 -25.15 23.34
CA LEU A 37 -9.09 -25.80 23.00
C LEU A 37 -8.02 -25.48 24.06
N ALA A 38 -7.64 -26.49 24.85
CA ALA A 38 -6.69 -26.33 25.95
C ALA A 38 -5.29 -25.89 25.49
N SER A 39 -4.78 -26.42 24.37
CA SER A 39 -3.42 -26.13 23.89
C SER A 39 -3.20 -24.69 23.42
N GLY A 40 -4.26 -24.03 22.95
CA GLY A 40 -4.22 -22.62 22.54
C GLY A 40 -4.92 -21.69 23.53
N THR A 41 -5.41 -22.21 24.66
CA THR A 41 -6.22 -21.48 25.65
C THR A 41 -7.30 -20.60 25.00
N THR A 42 -8.01 -21.14 24.00
CA THR A 42 -8.90 -20.35 23.12
C THR A 42 -10.18 -21.13 22.81
N TYR A 43 -11.30 -20.41 22.70
CA TYR A 43 -12.53 -20.97 22.15
C TYR A 43 -12.48 -21.00 20.63
N VAL A 44 -12.85 -22.13 20.03
CA VAL A 44 -12.77 -22.33 18.58
C VAL A 44 -14.09 -22.81 18.00
N VAL A 45 -14.34 -22.38 16.78
CA VAL A 45 -15.34 -22.94 15.86
C VAL A 45 -14.61 -23.22 14.55
N ARG A 46 -14.56 -24.48 14.13
CA ARG A 46 -13.75 -24.89 12.96
C ARG A 46 -14.25 -26.17 12.32
N THR A 47 -13.89 -26.35 11.06
CA THR A 47 -14.05 -27.62 10.35
C THR A 47 -12.78 -28.45 10.44
N LEU A 48 -12.91 -29.77 10.55
CA LEU A 48 -11.79 -30.72 10.55
C LEU A 48 -12.11 -31.93 9.66
N GLU A 49 -11.06 -32.51 9.09
CA GLU A 49 -11.11 -33.83 8.47
C GLU A 49 -10.44 -34.91 9.35
N GLY A 50 -10.77 -36.17 9.08
CA GLY A 50 -10.08 -37.34 9.63
C GLY A 50 -9.99 -38.44 8.58
N GLY A 51 -8.86 -39.15 8.57
CA GLY A 51 -8.58 -40.19 7.59
C GLY A 51 -8.59 -39.65 6.16
N THR A 52 -9.44 -40.20 5.28
CA THR A 52 -9.62 -39.77 3.90
C THR A 52 -10.73 -38.73 3.70
N GLY A 53 -11.26 -38.14 4.78
CA GLY A 53 -12.27 -37.08 4.69
C GLY A 53 -11.71 -35.81 4.05
N THR A 54 -12.59 -34.90 3.61
CA THR A 54 -12.20 -33.60 3.03
C THR A 54 -12.55 -32.44 3.95
N GLN A 55 -11.57 -31.60 4.31
CA GLN A 55 -11.78 -30.39 5.07
C GLN A 55 -12.45 -29.33 4.20
N ARG A 56 -13.55 -28.75 4.70
CA ARG A 56 -14.35 -27.75 3.97
C ARG A 56 -14.27 -26.40 4.66
N PRO A 57 -14.42 -25.27 3.94
CA PRO A 57 -14.54 -23.96 4.55
C PRO A 57 -15.71 -23.88 5.53
N LEU A 58 -15.59 -23.04 6.55
CA LEU A 58 -16.71 -22.64 7.40
C LEU A 58 -17.34 -21.38 6.84
N LEU A 59 -18.58 -21.48 6.38
CA LEU A 59 -19.39 -20.34 5.92
C LEU A 59 -20.34 -19.89 7.02
N LEU A 60 -20.27 -18.61 7.38
CA LEU A 60 -21.32 -17.93 8.13
C LEU A 60 -22.10 -17.05 7.15
N SER A 61 -23.38 -17.36 6.97
CA SER A 61 -24.28 -16.64 6.08
C SER A 61 -25.68 -16.50 6.67
N ALA A 62 -26.37 -15.42 6.31
CA ALA A 62 -27.77 -15.20 6.68
C ALA A 62 -28.73 -16.10 5.89
N ASP A 63 -28.32 -16.58 4.70
CA ASP A 63 -29.10 -17.47 3.85
C ASP A 63 -28.20 -18.39 3.00
N ALA A 64 -28.83 -19.24 2.19
CA ALA A 64 -28.15 -20.22 1.35
C ALA A 64 -27.50 -19.63 0.08
N SER A 65 -27.67 -18.34 -0.19
CA SER A 65 -27.23 -17.66 -1.42
C SER A 65 -26.14 -16.63 -1.19
N LEU A 66 -25.94 -16.15 0.05
CA LEU A 66 -24.91 -15.18 0.40
C LEU A 66 -23.72 -15.85 1.07
N THR A 67 -22.51 -15.40 0.75
CA THR A 67 -21.28 -15.80 1.44
C THR A 67 -20.77 -14.64 2.30
N GLN A 68 -21.37 -14.37 3.46
CA GLN A 68 -21.02 -13.15 4.23
C GLN A 68 -19.60 -13.22 4.81
N LEU A 69 -19.27 -14.33 5.48
CA LEU A 69 -17.94 -14.59 6.01
C LEU A 69 -17.54 -16.05 5.73
N VAL A 70 -16.43 -16.23 5.02
CA VAL A 70 -15.85 -17.55 4.74
C VAL A 70 -14.49 -17.65 5.42
N LEU A 71 -14.35 -18.61 6.34
CA LEU A 71 -13.04 -19.03 6.85
C LEU A 71 -12.54 -20.16 5.95
N GLN A 72 -11.54 -19.83 5.14
CA GLN A 72 -10.95 -20.77 4.19
C GLN A 72 -9.99 -21.74 4.89
N THR A 73 -9.72 -22.86 4.26
CA THR A 73 -8.82 -23.89 4.82
C THR A 73 -7.33 -23.56 4.65
N ASP A 74 -7.01 -22.56 3.82
CA ASP A 74 -5.65 -22.03 3.60
C ASP A 74 -5.26 -20.92 4.59
N GLY A 75 -6.17 -20.52 5.48
CA GLY A 75 -5.95 -19.48 6.48
C GLY A 75 -6.51 -18.11 6.09
N ASP A 76 -7.01 -17.96 4.87
CA ASP A 76 -7.63 -16.72 4.41
C ASP A 76 -9.04 -16.53 4.96
N VAL A 77 -9.45 -15.26 5.04
CA VAL A 77 -10.80 -14.85 5.41
C VAL A 77 -11.38 -14.02 4.29
N SER A 78 -12.50 -14.48 3.72
CA SER A 78 -13.23 -13.74 2.70
C SER A 78 -14.50 -13.12 3.27
N ILE A 79 -14.72 -11.83 2.98
CA ILE A 79 -15.92 -11.08 3.34
C ILE A 79 -16.52 -10.54 2.05
N ALA A 80 -17.74 -10.95 1.69
CA ALA A 80 -18.28 -10.69 0.34
C ALA A 80 -18.68 -9.23 0.06
N ASN A 81 -18.71 -8.36 1.06
CA ASN A 81 -19.12 -6.97 0.87
C ASN A 81 -18.21 -6.00 1.63
N LEU A 82 -18.68 -5.41 2.73
CA LEU A 82 -17.91 -4.44 3.50
C LEU A 82 -17.35 -5.08 4.78
N LEU A 83 -16.06 -4.87 5.03
CA LEU A 83 -15.43 -5.05 6.33
C LEU A 83 -15.41 -3.70 7.06
N ASP A 84 -16.17 -3.58 8.15
CA ASP A 84 -16.17 -2.41 9.03
C ASP A 84 -15.32 -2.70 10.28
N VAL A 85 -14.32 -1.85 10.54
CA VAL A 85 -13.37 -1.99 11.65
C VAL A 85 -13.36 -0.67 12.43
N CYS A 86 -13.92 -0.67 13.64
CA CYS A 86 -13.96 0.50 14.52
C CYS A 86 -12.60 0.91 15.11
N GLY A 87 -11.51 0.25 14.71
CA GLY A 87 -10.15 0.43 15.19
C GLY A 87 -9.14 0.39 14.04
N GLY A 88 -7.86 0.24 14.37
CA GLY A 88 -6.81 0.13 13.36
C GLY A 88 -6.75 -1.26 12.70
N ILE A 89 -6.38 -1.29 11.42
CA ILE A 89 -5.92 -2.51 10.75
C ILE A 89 -4.40 -2.53 10.82
N THR A 90 -3.82 -3.55 11.45
CA THR A 90 -2.36 -3.77 11.47
C THR A 90 -2.03 -4.96 10.58
N VAL A 91 -1.25 -4.74 9.52
CA VAL A 91 -0.70 -5.81 8.68
C VAL A 91 0.75 -6.02 9.10
N THR A 92 1.05 -7.18 9.70
CA THR A 92 2.39 -7.51 10.23
C THR A 92 3.33 -8.13 9.18
N ASP A 93 2.79 -8.48 8.02
CA ASP A 93 3.52 -9.06 6.88
C ASP A 93 3.46 -8.10 5.66
N SER A 94 3.49 -8.62 4.44
CA SER A 94 4.12 -7.97 3.29
C SER A 94 3.42 -6.72 2.74
N ALA A 95 2.07 -6.62 2.75
CA ALA A 95 1.37 -5.43 2.24
C ALA A 95 -0.13 -5.36 2.59
N LEU A 96 -0.68 -4.14 2.71
CA LEU A 96 -2.10 -3.87 2.55
C LEU A 96 -2.38 -3.52 1.09
N HIS A 97 -3.00 -4.43 0.34
CA HIS A 97 -3.44 -4.18 -1.03
C HIS A 97 -4.86 -3.59 -1.01
N VAL A 98 -5.04 -2.37 -1.55
CA VAL A 98 -6.36 -1.79 -1.80
C VAL A 98 -6.54 -1.59 -3.31
N ASP A 99 -7.28 -2.50 -3.94
CA ASP A 99 -7.61 -2.44 -5.39
C ASP A 99 -8.65 -1.34 -5.73
N GLY A 100 -9.13 -0.60 -4.73
CA GLY A 100 -10.17 0.42 -4.84
C GLY A 100 -9.76 1.79 -4.28
N THR A 101 -10.76 2.67 -4.09
CA THR A 101 -10.52 4.04 -3.61
C THR A 101 -10.30 4.08 -2.10
N ILE A 102 -9.15 4.60 -1.66
CA ILE A 102 -8.92 4.96 -0.25
C ILE A 102 -9.62 6.29 0.03
N THR A 103 -10.75 6.26 0.73
CA THR A 103 -11.53 7.45 1.09
C THR A 103 -11.30 7.81 2.55
N THR A 104 -10.13 8.38 2.86
CA THR A 104 -9.78 8.83 4.21
C THR A 104 -10.11 10.31 4.38
N ASN A 105 -10.77 10.68 5.49
CA ASN A 105 -11.11 12.07 5.84
C ASN A 105 -9.93 12.87 6.40
N SER A 106 -8.78 12.23 6.65
CA SER A 106 -7.57 12.89 7.16
C SER A 106 -6.34 12.01 6.82
N GLU A 107 -5.83 12.16 5.58
CA GLU A 107 -4.50 11.71 5.12
C GLU A 107 -4.27 10.17 4.91
N VAL A 108 -3.51 9.82 3.86
CA VAL A 108 -2.99 8.46 3.61
C VAL A 108 -1.52 8.44 4.03
N PHE A 109 -1.23 7.83 5.17
CA PHE A 109 0.15 7.68 5.65
C PHE A 109 0.82 6.45 5.02
N VAL A 110 1.95 6.63 4.32
CA VAL A 110 2.74 5.56 3.67
C VAL A 110 4.19 5.62 4.15
N GLY A 111 4.57 4.88 5.20
CA GLY A 111 5.95 4.75 5.71
C GLY A 111 6.05 4.61 7.26
N PRO A 112 7.22 4.21 7.82
CA PRO A 112 7.38 4.01 9.26
C PRO A 112 7.43 5.34 10.05
N THR A 113 6.99 5.30 11.31
CA THR A 113 6.77 6.47 12.17
C THR A 113 8.04 7.13 12.73
N SER A 114 9.23 6.55 12.57
CA SER A 114 10.47 7.04 13.23
C SER A 114 11.43 7.81 12.33
N ASP A 115 11.45 7.59 11.00
CA ASP A 115 12.47 8.16 10.10
C ASP A 115 11.91 8.86 8.84
N MET A 116 10.61 9.16 8.78
CA MET A 116 10.01 9.84 7.63
C MET A 116 10.09 11.37 7.74
N LEU A 117 10.98 11.99 6.97
CA LEU A 117 11.11 13.45 6.87
C LEU A 117 10.10 14.12 5.88
N ALA A 118 9.09 13.40 5.35
CA ALA A 118 7.94 13.95 4.59
C ALA A 118 6.66 13.08 4.64
N LEU A 119 5.46 13.72 4.66
CA LEU A 119 4.13 13.12 4.93
C LEU A 119 3.46 12.34 3.77
N LEU A 120 3.90 12.49 2.51
CA LEU A 120 3.32 11.82 1.33
C LEU A 120 4.38 11.02 0.57
N ASN A 121 4.24 9.70 0.58
CA ASN A 121 5.04 8.76 -0.21
C ASN A 121 4.19 8.14 -1.32
N ILE A 122 3.98 8.91 -2.41
CA ILE A 122 3.53 8.33 -3.66
C ILE A 122 4.79 7.89 -4.40
N THR A 123 5.08 6.60 -4.31
CA THR A 123 6.02 5.89 -5.17
C THR A 123 5.25 5.00 -6.12
N GLY A 124 5.68 4.91 -7.35
CA GLY A 124 5.39 3.79 -8.22
C GLY A 124 6.06 2.58 -7.60
N ASN A 125 5.39 1.43 -7.65
CA ASN A 125 5.86 0.09 -7.24
C ASN A 125 7.39 0.00 -7.04
N THR A 126 7.89 0.43 -5.88
CA THR A 126 9.16 0.11 -5.21
C THR A 126 9.49 1.20 -4.18
N ALA A 127 9.93 0.76 -3.00
CA ALA A 127 10.16 1.56 -1.80
C ALA A 127 11.32 2.58 -1.95
N ASN A 128 11.04 3.83 -2.39
CA ASN A 128 11.51 5.11 -1.80
C ASN A 128 11.44 6.34 -2.78
N ILE A 129 11.07 7.52 -2.25
CA ILE A 129 10.52 8.78 -2.85
C ILE A 129 11.57 9.89 -3.08
N GLY A 130 11.28 10.89 -3.93
CA GLY A 130 11.99 12.18 -3.80
C GLY A 130 11.74 13.33 -4.79
N ASP A 131 11.25 13.08 -6.00
CA ASP A 131 10.68 14.09 -6.89
C ASP A 131 9.26 13.68 -7.29
N ARG A 132 8.57 14.46 -8.14
CA ARG A 132 7.39 14.02 -8.92
C ARG A 132 7.52 12.53 -9.25
N HIS A 133 6.94 11.68 -8.41
CA HIS A 133 6.10 10.64 -8.95
C HIS A 133 4.99 11.40 -9.68
N GLU A 134 4.38 10.81 -10.68
CA GLU A 134 2.95 11.02 -10.65
C GLU A 134 2.43 10.43 -9.32
N GLY A 135 2.48 11.21 -8.24
CA GLY A 135 1.25 11.65 -7.64
C GLY A 135 0.58 12.68 -8.54
N LEU A 136 1.39 13.57 -9.16
CA LEU A 136 0.98 14.69 -10.00
C LEU A 136 1.42 14.53 -11.48
N TRP A 137 0.44 14.44 -12.39
CA TRP A 137 0.46 14.21 -13.85
C TRP A 137 1.58 14.88 -14.70
N MET A 138 2.24 14.12 -15.60
CA MET A 138 3.25 14.49 -16.59
C MET A 138 3.14 13.59 -17.85
N ARG A 139 3.18 14.15 -19.07
CA ARG A 139 3.06 13.37 -20.33
C ARG A 139 4.18 13.68 -21.32
N SER A 140 4.51 12.69 -22.16
CA SER A 140 5.48 12.78 -23.26
C SER A 140 4.88 12.24 -24.55
N LYS A 141 5.48 12.56 -25.71
CA LYS A 141 5.12 11.95 -27.00
C LYS A 141 5.60 10.49 -27.06
N VAL A 142 4.96 9.69 -27.93
CA VAL A 142 5.43 8.33 -28.25
C VAL A 142 6.89 8.41 -28.73
N GLY A 143 7.79 7.71 -28.03
CA GLY A 143 9.23 7.74 -28.32
C GLY A 143 10.04 8.85 -27.64
N ALA A 144 9.47 9.59 -26.69
CA ALA A 144 10.17 10.62 -25.91
C ALA A 144 10.05 10.40 -24.39
N TRP A 145 10.91 11.05 -23.61
CA TRP A 145 10.99 10.93 -22.15
C TRP A 145 10.37 12.14 -21.43
N ILE A 146 9.80 11.95 -20.23
CA ILE A 146 9.30 13.03 -19.34
C ILE A 146 10.50 13.69 -18.62
N VAL A 147 10.52 15.02 -18.51
CA VAL A 147 11.59 15.80 -17.85
C VAL A 147 11.67 15.50 -16.36
N GLN A 148 12.85 15.14 -15.86
CA GLN A 148 13.10 14.85 -14.44
C GLN A 148 13.04 16.16 -13.60
N LEU A 149 12.30 16.17 -12.48
CA LEU A 149 12.57 17.09 -11.37
C LEU A 149 13.68 16.46 -10.52
N ASN A 150 14.71 17.22 -10.09
CA ASN A 150 15.83 16.73 -9.26
C ASN A 150 16.10 17.65 -8.05
N VAL A 151 16.60 17.12 -6.92
CA VAL A 151 17.05 17.91 -5.75
C VAL A 151 18.54 17.68 -5.40
N ARG A 152 19.44 18.67 -5.61
CA ARG A 152 20.88 18.63 -5.21
C ARG A 152 21.19 19.60 -4.07
N GLY A 153 21.23 19.08 -2.85
CA GLY A 153 21.34 19.92 -1.65
C GLY A 153 20.12 20.82 -1.56
N PRO A 154 20.26 22.16 -1.62
CA PRO A 154 19.13 23.03 -1.53
C PRO A 154 18.48 23.43 -2.85
N ARG A 155 18.45 22.57 -3.87
CA ARG A 155 18.01 22.96 -5.22
C ARG A 155 16.84 22.13 -5.72
N LEU A 156 15.98 22.69 -6.56
CA LEU A 156 15.00 22.03 -7.43
C LEU A 156 15.44 22.25 -8.89
N GLU A 157 15.75 21.19 -9.65
CA GLU A 157 16.34 21.24 -10.99
C GLU A 157 15.44 20.57 -12.05
N ILE A 158 15.54 21.01 -13.30
CA ILE A 158 14.77 20.56 -14.48
C ILE A 158 15.79 20.34 -15.63
N GLY A 159 15.94 19.12 -16.18
CA GLY A 159 17.03 18.76 -17.13
C GLY A 159 16.72 17.66 -18.18
N GLY A 160 17.68 17.34 -19.06
CA GLY A 160 17.47 16.57 -20.31
C GLY A 160 17.55 15.02 -20.25
N GLY A 161 18.04 14.44 -19.15
CA GLY A 161 17.99 13.00 -18.83
C GLY A 161 19.15 12.12 -19.35
N ALA A 162 19.83 11.42 -18.40
CA ALA A 162 20.46 10.06 -18.47
C ALA A 162 21.63 9.90 -17.47
N SER A 163 22.27 11.00 -17.05
CA SER A 163 23.24 11.10 -15.94
C SER A 163 22.87 12.33 -15.10
N LEU A 164 23.27 12.39 -13.81
CA LEU A 164 23.19 13.62 -13.00
C LEU A 164 23.69 14.79 -13.85
N ASP A 165 22.80 15.72 -14.17
CA ASP A 165 23.11 16.81 -15.09
C ASP A 165 24.07 17.75 -14.36
N ALA A 166 25.35 17.76 -14.76
CA ALA A 166 26.29 18.79 -14.28
C ALA A 166 25.91 20.18 -14.81
N THR A 167 24.94 20.24 -15.73
CA THR A 167 24.49 21.39 -16.54
C THR A 167 22.96 21.40 -16.76
N PRO A 168 22.12 21.38 -15.70
CA PRO A 168 20.67 21.38 -15.80
C PRO A 168 20.15 22.55 -16.64
N ALA A 169 19.11 22.28 -17.44
CA ALA A 169 18.47 23.30 -18.26
C ALA A 169 17.91 24.43 -17.39
N MET A 170 17.37 24.11 -16.21
CA MET A 170 16.96 25.09 -15.19
C MET A 170 17.21 24.55 -13.78
N SER A 171 17.60 25.42 -12.86
CA SER A 171 17.75 25.09 -11.44
C SER A 171 17.28 26.23 -10.54
N VAL A 172 16.67 25.90 -9.38
CA VAL A 172 16.20 26.82 -8.34
C VAL A 172 16.85 26.44 -7.02
N ASN A 173 17.69 27.29 -6.41
CA ASN A 173 18.28 27.05 -5.09
C ASN A 173 17.41 27.66 -3.99
N TYR A 174 16.73 26.85 -3.18
CA TYR A 174 15.85 27.28 -2.09
C TYR A 174 16.60 27.87 -0.88
N ASN A 175 17.89 27.57 -0.68
CA ASN A 175 18.67 28.20 0.38
C ASN A 175 19.10 29.62 -0.01
N THR A 176 19.34 29.88 -1.30
CA THR A 176 19.88 31.16 -1.77
C THR A 176 18.88 31.97 -2.61
N GLY A 177 17.72 31.42 -2.95
CA GLY A 177 16.69 32.03 -3.80
C GLY A 177 17.08 32.22 -5.26
N ARG A 178 18.15 31.58 -5.75
CA ARG A 178 18.69 31.83 -7.10
C ARG A 178 18.15 30.85 -8.13
N VAL A 179 17.88 31.34 -9.33
CA VAL A 179 17.45 30.58 -10.51
C VAL A 179 18.52 30.66 -11.59
N GLY A 180 19.00 29.52 -12.07
CA GLY A 180 19.94 29.44 -13.20
C GLY A 180 19.33 28.69 -14.39
N ILE A 181 19.45 29.24 -15.60
CA ILE A 181 19.08 28.60 -16.87
C ILE A 181 20.38 28.46 -17.70
N GLY A 182 20.78 27.23 -18.02
CA GLY A 182 22.07 26.96 -18.70
C GLY A 182 23.32 27.10 -17.81
N THR A 183 23.20 27.60 -16.58
CA THR A 183 24.29 27.71 -15.59
C THR A 183 23.88 27.16 -14.22
N THR A 184 24.86 26.59 -13.51
CA THR A 184 24.68 26.07 -12.14
C THR A 184 25.23 26.98 -11.06
N THR A 185 26.00 28.00 -11.41
CA THR A 185 26.59 28.96 -10.46
C THR A 185 26.10 30.36 -10.82
N PRO A 186 24.80 30.64 -10.62
CA PRO A 186 24.25 31.95 -10.95
C PRO A 186 24.90 33.02 -10.08
N ASP A 187 25.51 34.03 -10.70
CA ASP A 187 26.09 35.17 -9.98
C ASP A 187 24.99 36.12 -9.45
N TYR A 188 23.81 36.07 -10.07
CA TYR A 188 22.63 36.88 -9.76
C TYR A 188 21.41 36.04 -9.38
N ILE A 189 20.29 36.69 -9.06
CA ILE A 189 19.03 36.01 -8.68
C ILE A 189 18.45 35.20 -9.84
N LEU A 190 18.55 35.73 -11.06
CA LEU A 190 18.27 35.00 -12.29
C LEU A 190 19.50 35.12 -13.17
N ASP A 191 20.06 33.98 -13.59
CA ASP A 191 21.20 33.94 -14.49
C ASP A 191 20.88 33.02 -15.68
N ILE A 192 21.15 33.50 -16.89
CA ILE A 192 20.84 32.81 -18.15
C ILE A 192 22.11 32.79 -19.00
N ASP A 193 22.79 31.65 -19.03
CA ASP A 193 24.03 31.45 -19.80
C ASP A 193 23.72 30.70 -21.11
N ALA A 194 23.21 31.44 -22.09
CA ALA A 194 22.93 30.94 -23.44
C ALA A 194 23.75 31.75 -24.44
N GLY A 195 24.48 31.07 -25.33
CA GLY A 195 25.43 31.71 -26.26
C GLY A 195 24.83 32.86 -27.09
N GLU A 196 23.52 32.84 -27.35
CA GLU A 196 22.76 33.94 -27.98
C GLU A 196 21.37 34.05 -27.33
N ILE A 197 20.96 35.27 -26.94
CA ILE A 197 19.60 35.59 -26.51
C ILE A 197 18.93 36.38 -27.64
N GLY A 198 18.09 35.72 -28.44
CA GLY A 198 17.22 36.40 -29.43
C GLY A 198 17.79 36.57 -30.85
N ASP A 199 18.47 35.58 -31.43
CA ASP A 199 18.87 35.66 -32.84
C ASP A 199 17.69 35.34 -33.79
N ASN A 200 17.66 35.96 -34.98
CA ASN A 200 16.63 35.82 -36.03
C ASN A 200 15.20 36.35 -35.73
N ASN A 201 15.04 37.57 -35.19
CA ASN A 201 13.75 38.30 -35.03
C ASN A 201 12.73 37.74 -34.00
N TYR A 202 13.15 36.92 -33.03
CA TYR A 202 12.32 36.58 -31.86
C TYR A 202 12.74 37.38 -30.62
N ASP A 203 11.79 37.91 -29.84
CA ASP A 203 12.06 38.47 -28.51
C ASP A 203 12.59 37.34 -27.60
N GLY A 204 13.92 37.16 -27.54
CA GLY A 204 14.55 36.07 -26.79
C GLY A 204 14.31 36.16 -25.28
N LEU A 205 14.11 37.37 -24.76
CA LEU A 205 13.77 37.62 -23.37
C LEU A 205 12.73 38.75 -23.30
N ARG A 206 11.50 38.43 -22.90
CA ARG A 206 10.46 39.42 -22.65
C ARG A 206 10.41 39.73 -21.16
N ILE A 207 10.95 40.88 -20.77
CA ILE A 207 10.75 41.45 -19.42
C ILE A 207 9.62 42.46 -19.53
N VAL A 208 8.46 42.13 -18.98
CA VAL A 208 7.37 43.10 -18.81
C VAL A 208 7.40 43.55 -17.36
N ASP A 209 7.83 44.78 -17.14
CA ASP A 209 7.51 45.47 -15.89
C ASP A 209 6.17 46.18 -16.09
N THR A 210 5.19 45.88 -15.25
CA THR A 210 3.86 46.53 -15.29
C THR A 210 3.69 47.56 -14.17
N GLY A 211 4.80 48.06 -13.62
CA GLY A 211 4.84 49.15 -12.63
C GLY A 211 4.44 50.50 -13.19
#